data_AF-A0A453LU19-F1
#
_entry.id   AF-A0A453LU19-F1
#
_cell.length_a   1.000
_cell.length_b   1.000
_cell.length_c   1.000
_cell.angle_alpha   90.00
_cell.angle_beta   90.00
_cell.angle_gamma   90.00
#
_symmetry.space_group_name_H-M   'P 1'
#
loop_
_entity.id
_entity.type
_entity.pdbx_description
1 polymer ?
#
loop_
_entity_poly.entity_id
_entity_poly.type
_entity_poly.pdbx_seq_one_letter_code
_entity_poly.pdbx_strand_id
1 'polypeptide(L)' 'IAGRRRLNQVQMPTIIIKVDLDCARCHRKIERVLDRIREKGEFVIDDIEYDEKNNKVIVKGPFDADKLSDKLCCKAC' A
#
# COMPACT_ATOMS: atom_id res chain seq x y z
N ILE A 1 20.75 17.58 -29.91
CA ILE A 1 19.66 18.04 -29.03
C ILE A 1 19.16 16.82 -28.25
N ALA A 2 19.73 16.54 -27.08
CA ALA A 2 19.27 15.44 -26.23
C ALA A 2 18.05 15.92 -25.45
N GLY A 3 16.86 15.64 -25.98
CA GLY A 3 15.60 15.90 -25.29
C GLY A 3 15.61 15.17 -23.96
N ARG A 4 15.79 15.92 -22.87
CA ARG A 4 15.54 15.43 -21.52
C ARG A 4 14.07 15.06 -21.48
N ARG A 5 13.76 13.76 -21.63
CA ARG A 5 12.46 13.25 -21.25
C ARG A 5 12.34 13.55 -19.77
N ARG A 6 11.61 14.61 -19.41
CA ARG A 6 11.01 14.67 -18.08
C ARG A 6 10.14 13.43 -18.04
N LEU A 7 10.64 12.38 -17.40
CA LEU A 7 9.78 11.35 -16.85
C LEU A 7 8.86 12.15 -15.92
N ASN A 8 7.70 12.55 -16.43
CA ASN A 8 6.55 12.85 -15.59
C ASN A 8 6.24 11.52 -14.93
N GLN A 9 7.00 11.21 -13.88
CA GLN A 9 6.64 10.21 -12.92
C GLN A 9 5.40 10.79 -12.29
N VAL A 10 4.25 10.39 -12.82
CA VAL A 10 2.97 10.54 -12.13
C VAL A 10 3.26 9.91 -10.77
N GLN A 11 3.49 10.75 -9.75
CA GLN A 11 3.85 10.27 -8.43
C GLN A 11 2.56 9.69 -7.85
N MET A 12 2.28 8.45 -8.25
CA MET A 12 1.17 7.69 -7.72
C MET A 12 1.45 7.50 -6.22
N PRO A 13 0.51 7.95 -5.37
CA PRO A 13 0.65 7.77 -3.94
C PRO A 13 0.94 6.31 -3.65
N THR A 14 2.01 6.09 -2.89
CA THR A 14 2.49 4.76 -2.53
C THR A 14 2.67 4.70 -1.03
N ILE A 15 2.06 3.70 -0.40
CA ILE A 15 2.23 3.40 1.01
C ILE A 15 3.09 2.14 1.15
N ILE A 16 4.04 2.18 2.08
CA ILE A 16 4.87 1.04 2.43
C ILE A 16 4.52 0.64 3.87
N ILE A 17 3.94 -0.54 4.01
CA ILE A 17 3.53 -1.12 5.29
C ILE A 17 4.57 -2.15 5.69
N LYS A 18 5.29 -1.90 6.78
CA LYS A 18 6.21 -2.89 7.34
C LYS A 18 5.41 -3.87 8.18
N VAL A 19 5.41 -5.13 7.79
CA VAL A 19 4.69 -6.20 8.48
C VAL A 19 5.48 -7.49 8.32
N ASP A 20 5.55 -8.27 9.39
CA ASP A 20 6.22 -9.57 9.37
C ASP A 20 5.41 -10.54 8.49
N LEU A 21 5.93 -10.84 7.30
CA LEU A 21 5.25 -11.72 6.33
C LEU A 21 5.55 -13.19 6.64
N ASP A 22 6.64 -13.48 7.35
CA ASP A 22 6.97 -14.81 7.87
C ASP A 22 5.94 -15.29 8.93
N CYS A 23 5.37 -14.35 9.70
CA CYS A 23 4.27 -14.63 10.59
C CYS A 23 2.93 -14.78 9.85
N ALA A 24 2.45 -16.02 9.72
CA ALA A 24 1.16 -16.34 9.10
C ALA A 24 -0.05 -15.56 9.67
N ARG A 25 -0.01 -15.17 10.95
CA ARG A 25 -1.07 -14.34 11.56
C ARG A 25 -1.01 -12.90 11.07
N CYS A 26 0.19 -12.34 10.96
CA CYS A 26 0.41 -10.97 10.51
C CYS A 26 0.11 -10.83 9.02
N HIS A 27 0.56 -11.79 8.19
CA HIS A 27 0.21 -11.87 6.77
C HIS A 27 -1.31 -11.85 6.57
N ARG A 28 -2.02 -12.77 7.24
CA ARG A 28 -3.48 -12.85 7.14
C ARG A 28 -4.17 -11.59 7.68
N LYS A 29 -3.60 -10.91 8.68
CA LYS A 29 -4.11 -9.65 9.24
C LYS A 29 -4.01 -8.54 8.19
N ILE A 30 -2.85 -8.38 7.54
CA ILE A 30 -2.68 -7.32 6.54
C ILE A 30 -3.54 -7.55 5.30
N GLU A 31 -3.63 -8.79 4.80
CA GLU A 31 -4.53 -9.15 3.70
C GLU A 31 -5.98 -8.79 4.02
N ARG A 32 -6.48 -9.16 5.21
CA ARG A 32 -7.83 -8.83 5.67
C ARG A 32 -8.08 -7.33 5.75
N VAL A 33 -7.09 -6.55 6.17
CA VAL A 33 -7.20 -5.09 6.27
C VAL A 33 -7.27 -4.47 4.87
N LEU A 34 -6.39 -4.88 3.96
CA LEU A 34 -6.38 -4.42 2.57
C LEU A 34 -7.67 -4.79 1.84
N ASP A 35 -8.16 -6.02 2.04
CA ASP A 35 -9.41 -6.49 1.44
C ASP A 35 -10.61 -5.65 1.92
N ARG A 36 -10.72 -5.39 3.23
CA ARG A 36 -11.75 -4.50 3.79
C ARG A 36 -11.68 -3.08 3.24
N ILE A 37 -10.47 -2.57 2.98
CA ILE A 37 -10.28 -1.23 2.41
C ILE A 37 -10.84 -1.20 0.98
N ARG A 38 -10.57 -2.26 0.18
CA ARG A 38 -11.11 -2.41 -1.17
C ARG A 38 -12.63 -2.60 -1.16
N GLU A 39 -13.15 -3.47 -0.30
CA GLU A 39 -14.59 -3.75 -0.16
C GLU A 39 -15.38 -2.50 0.23
N LYS A 40 -14.83 -1.66 1.12
CA LYS A 40 -15.47 -0.39 1.50
C LYS A 40 -15.51 0.62 0.37
N GLY A 41 -14.68 0.46 -0.67
CA GLY A 41 -14.56 1.43 -1.76
C GLY A 41 -14.07 2.81 -1.32
N GLU A 42 -13.57 2.94 -0.08
CA GLU A 42 -13.14 4.22 0.51
C GLU A 42 -11.80 4.67 -0.09
N PHE A 43 -10.97 3.73 -0.55
CA PHE A 43 -9.68 3.97 -1.17
C PHE A 43 -9.51 3.09 -2.42
N VAL A 44 -9.15 3.71 -3.55
CA VAL A 44 -8.92 3.00 -4.82
C VAL A 44 -7.46 2.56 -4.89
N ILE A 45 -7.22 1.27 -4.66
CA ILE A 45 -5.90 0.66 -4.80
C ILE A 45 -5.75 0.14 -6.24
N ASP A 46 -4.66 0.54 -6.90
CA ASP A 46 -4.33 0.15 -8.27
C ASP A 46 -3.45 -1.11 -8.26
N ASP A 47 -2.43 -1.12 -7.40
CA ASP A 47 -1.42 -2.18 -7.34
C ASP A 47 -1.02 -2.50 -5.90
N ILE A 48 -0.76 -3.76 -5.60
CA ILE A 48 -0.28 -4.22 -4.28
C ILE A 48 0.86 -5.20 -4.51
N GLU A 49 2.02 -4.88 -3.96
CA GLU A 49 3.24 -5.67 -4.06
C GLU A 49 3.66 -6.14 -2.66
N TYR A 50 3.76 -7.46 -2.48
CA TYR A 50 4.19 -8.07 -1.23
C TYR A 50 5.67 -8.43 -1.35
N ASP A 51 6.51 -7.75 -0.57
CA ASP A 51 7.95 -7.97 -0.52
C ASP A 51 8.27 -8.74 0.76
N GLU A 52 8.14 -10.07 0.66
CA GLU A 52 8.47 -11.02 1.73
C GLU A 52 9.94 -10.94 2.14
N LYS A 53 10.84 -10.62 1.19
CA LYS A 53 12.29 -10.46 1.48
C LYS A 53 12.57 -9.34 2.47
N ASN A 54 11.80 -8.26 2.40
CA ASN A 54 11.96 -7.09 3.25
C ASN A 54 10.84 -6.95 4.29
N ASN A 55 9.96 -7.95 4.41
CA ASN A 55 8.80 -7.91 5.31
C ASN A 55 8.00 -6.61 5.17
N LYS A 56 7.64 -6.26 3.94
CA LYS A 56 6.90 -5.05 3.63
C LYS A 56 5.86 -5.28 2.54
N VAL A 57 4.75 -4.57 2.63
CA VAL A 57 3.70 -4.53 1.62
C VAL A 57 3.65 -3.13 1.05
N ILE A 58 3.74 -3.03 -0.27
CA ILE A 58 3.76 -1.78 -1.00
C ILE A 58 2.43 -1.65 -1.72
N VAL A 59 1.66 -0.63 -1.37
CA VAL A 59 0.35 -0.37 -1.95
C VAL A 59 0.47 0.89 -2.81
N LYS A 60 0.04 0.81 -4.07
CA LYS A 60 0.08 1.91 -5.05
C LYS A 60 -1.34 2.18 -5.53
N GLY A 61 -1.69 3.46 -5.71
CA GLY A 61 -2.98 3.80 -6.28
C GLY A 61 -3.35 5.27 -6.13
N PRO A 62 -4.45 5.71 -6.75
CA PRO A 62 -4.96 7.07 -6.64
C PRO A 62 -5.71 7.30 -5.32
N PHE A 63 -5.03 7.08 -4.19
CA PHE A 63 -5.56 7.32 -2.85
C PHE A 63 -4.73 8.34 -2.07
N ASP A 64 -5.30 8.89 -1.01
CA ASP A 64 -4.59 9.80 -0.12
C ASP A 64 -3.79 9.01 0.92
N ALA A 65 -2.46 9.12 0.89
CA ALA A 65 -1.58 8.29 1.72
C ALA A 65 -1.76 8.56 3.23
N ASP A 66 -1.98 9.82 3.62
CA ASP A 66 -2.27 10.20 5.00
C ASP A 66 -3.57 9.56 5.49
N LYS A 67 -4.65 9.67 4.73
CA LYS A 67 -5.94 9.08 5.12
C LYS A 67 -5.91 7.54 5.20
N LEU A 68 -5.22 6.91 4.25
CA LEU A 68 -5.09 5.46 4.23
C LEU A 68 -4.21 4.97 5.38
N SER A 69 -3.10 5.64 5.67
CA SER A 69 -2.25 5.31 6.81
C SER A 69 -2.95 5.47 8.16
N ASP A 70 -3.75 6.52 8.33
CA ASP A 70 -4.59 6.72 9.52
C ASP A 70 -5.59 5.57 9.72
N LYS A 71 -6.26 5.17 8.64
CA LYS A 71 -7.19 4.02 8.65
C LYS A 71 -6.49 2.70 9.00
N LEU A 72 -5.29 2.48 8.48
CA LEU A 72 -4.48 1.31 8.80
C LEU A 72 -4.03 1.32 10.27
N CYS A 73 -3.60 2.47 10.80
CA CYS A 73 -3.20 2.64 12.19
C CYS A 73 -4.35 2.32 13.16
N CYS A 74 -5.54 2.85 12.89
CA CYS A 74 -6.73 2.64 13.74
C CYS A 74 -7.29 1.21 13.71
N LYS A 75 -6.83 0.34 12.80
CA LYS A 75 -7.22 -1.08 12.73
C LYS A 75 -6.13 -2.03 13.25
N ALA A 76 -4.97 -1.49 13.64
CA ALA A 76 -3.85 -2.23 14.18
C ALA A 76 -3.87 -2.34 15.72
N CYS A 77 -4.50 -1.39 16.42
CA CYS A 77 -4.77 -1.43 17.87
C CYS A 77 -5.88 -2.41 18.26
#